data_AF-A0A1B4V1G1-F1
#
_entry.id   AF-A0A1B4V1G1-F1
#
_cell.length_a   1.000
_cell.length_b   1.000
_cell.length_c   1.000
_cell.angle_alpha   90.00
_cell.angle_beta   90.00
_cell.angle_gamma   90.00
#
_symmetry.space_group_name_H-M   'P 1'
#
loop_
_entity.id
_entity.type
_entity.pdbx_description
1 polymer ?
#
loop_
_entity_poly.entity_id
_entity_poly.type
_entity_poly.pdbx_seq_one_letter_code
_entity_poly.pdbx_strand_id
1 'polypeptide(L)'
;MLWLCVHLPDLPIEVCARGAPTDEPLVVVEGEGREQRVLAATPAARRAGVQPGMRTSAAHALVDRLGVRERDPGSEREALERLAALSGRYTSHVSLAPPAGLLLEVGGSRNLFGGLGTLIARLARDLAEVGYGGRFALAPTPLGATWLAASGAETRALDHGALFKALAPLPLACLGLDAGREALLAGMGLRSLADCLRLPRDGLARRVGPEVLLALDRAFGRLPDPREPYVPPSRFSARLPLPSPVATSEALLFPLRRLLLELAGFLEARALGARRLDFVLQHHRSRATGMTFDFVAPSRDARHWLLLVRERLERLELGAPIEEIELRVENPEDLGSRNLDLLAGEQTPEEGRASIVERLQARLGRDAVRGLASCPEHRPERAWRYGEPGEEGRAAARARRPLWLLPEPIPLEMREDAPWLDGALALEPEPERIESGWWDGRDVARDYYVARDGGGRRLWVFRELRAPGRWFLQGVFG
;
A
#
# COMPACT_ATOMS: atom_id res chain seq x y z
N MET A 1 26.95 -17.47 2.21
CA MET A 1 25.86 -16.62 1.70
C MET A 1 25.04 -17.47 0.74
N LEU A 2 23.72 -17.35 0.77
CA LEU A 2 22.84 -18.06 -0.13
C LEU A 2 21.94 -17.05 -0.82
N TRP A 3 21.99 -17.03 -2.14
CA TRP A 3 21.29 -16.07 -2.99
C TRP A 3 20.11 -16.73 -3.67
N LEU A 4 18.95 -16.10 -3.56
CA LEU A 4 17.75 -16.41 -4.33
C LEU A 4 17.66 -15.40 -5.48
N CYS A 5 17.66 -15.89 -6.72
CA CYS A 5 17.29 -15.08 -7.87
C CYS A 5 15.81 -15.28 -8.19
N VAL A 6 15.11 -14.17 -8.41
CA VAL A 6 13.79 -14.12 -9.02
C VAL A 6 13.97 -13.57 -10.43
N HIS A 7 13.79 -14.41 -11.44
CA HIS A 7 13.84 -13.99 -12.84
C HIS A 7 12.41 -13.81 -13.39
N LEU A 8 12.14 -12.67 -14.03
CA LEU A 8 10.81 -12.26 -14.49
C LEU A 8 10.77 -12.22 -16.03
N PRO A 9 10.72 -13.38 -16.72
CA PRO A 9 10.83 -13.44 -18.17
C PRO A 9 9.69 -12.72 -18.91
N ASP A 10 8.51 -12.65 -18.28
CA ASP A 10 7.32 -12.01 -18.83
C ASP A 10 7.15 -10.55 -18.35
N LEU A 11 8.17 -9.96 -17.69
CA LEU A 11 8.15 -8.60 -17.14
C LEU A 11 7.65 -7.55 -18.16
N PRO A 12 8.10 -7.52 -19.43
CA PRO A 12 7.62 -6.53 -20.39
C PRO A 12 6.09 -6.59 -20.61
N ILE A 13 5.52 -7.80 -20.59
CA ILE A 13 4.09 -8.03 -20.71
C ILE A 13 3.36 -7.68 -19.41
N GLU A 14 3.88 -8.16 -18.28
CA GLU A 14 3.22 -8.02 -16.98
C GLU A 14 3.08 -6.56 -16.56
N VAL A 15 4.08 -5.72 -16.84
CA VAL A 15 4.02 -4.26 -16.61
C VAL A 15 2.80 -3.61 -17.26
N CYS A 16 2.42 -4.07 -18.46
CA CYS A 16 1.30 -3.52 -19.22
C CYS A 16 -0.02 -4.25 -18.96
N ALA A 17 0.03 -5.57 -18.73
CA ALA A 17 -1.15 -6.44 -18.70
C ALA A 17 -1.77 -6.56 -17.30
N ARG A 18 -1.00 -6.31 -16.23
CA ARG A 18 -1.46 -6.56 -14.85
C ARG A 18 -2.55 -5.60 -14.35
N GLY A 19 -3.01 -4.65 -15.15
CA GLY A 19 -4.19 -3.85 -14.84
C GLY A 19 -5.52 -4.60 -15.02
N ALA A 20 -5.54 -5.70 -15.79
CA ALA A 20 -6.77 -6.43 -16.12
C ALA A 20 -6.83 -7.82 -15.46
N PRO A 21 -8.04 -8.29 -15.08
CA PRO A 21 -8.25 -9.65 -14.58
C PRO A 21 -8.28 -10.70 -15.70
N THR A 22 -8.49 -10.28 -16.95
CA THR A 22 -8.67 -11.12 -18.12
C THR A 22 -7.36 -11.36 -18.88
N ASP A 23 -7.16 -12.61 -19.35
CA ASP A 23 -6.07 -12.99 -20.26
C ASP A 23 -6.41 -12.52 -21.68
N GLU A 24 -6.31 -11.21 -21.92
CA GLU A 24 -6.51 -10.63 -23.25
C GLU A 24 -5.28 -10.86 -24.15
N PRO A 25 -5.47 -11.09 -25.47
CA PRO A 25 -4.36 -11.19 -26.40
C PRO A 25 -3.61 -9.86 -26.49
N LEU A 26 -2.38 -9.82 -25.97
CA LEU A 26 -1.52 -8.64 -26.00
C LEU A 26 -0.08 -9.04 -26.32
N VAL A 27 0.60 -8.19 -27.09
CA VAL A 27 2.01 -8.31 -27.43
C VAL A 27 2.75 -7.04 -27.08
N VAL A 28 4.00 -7.22 -26.65
CA VAL A 28 4.98 -6.14 -26.53
C VAL A 28 5.92 -6.26 -27.72
N VAL A 29 6.13 -5.15 -28.42
CA VAL A 29 6.94 -5.08 -29.64
C VAL A 29 8.17 -4.21 -29.44
N GLU A 30 9.21 -4.50 -30.21
CA GLU A 30 10.46 -3.75 -30.28
C GLU A 30 10.79 -3.44 -31.75
N GLY A 31 11.45 -2.30 -31.99
CA GLY A 31 11.77 -1.78 -33.33
C GLY A 31 10.83 -0.66 -33.81
N GLU A 32 11.08 -0.16 -35.01
CA GLU A 32 10.35 0.98 -35.58
C GLU A 32 9.58 0.61 -36.85
N GLY A 33 8.37 1.17 -36.98
CA GLY A 33 7.54 1.05 -38.17
C GLY A 33 7.28 -0.39 -38.61
N ARG A 34 7.60 -0.70 -39.87
CA ARG A 34 7.31 -2.01 -40.50
C ARG A 34 8.24 -3.14 -40.05
N GLU A 35 9.34 -2.84 -39.37
CA GLU A 35 10.26 -3.85 -38.83
C GLU A 35 9.98 -4.17 -37.34
N GLN A 36 8.87 -3.66 -36.78
CA GLN A 36 8.43 -4.03 -35.44
C GLN A 36 8.23 -5.55 -35.32
N ARG A 37 8.83 -6.11 -34.27
CA ARG A 37 8.77 -7.53 -33.94
C ARG A 37 8.25 -7.75 -32.54
N VAL A 38 7.51 -8.84 -32.37
CA VAL A 38 7.03 -9.31 -31.08
C VAL A 38 8.23 -9.69 -30.22
N LEU A 39 8.42 -8.97 -29.11
CA LEU A 39 9.38 -9.32 -28.07
C LEU A 39 8.78 -10.37 -27.13
N ALA A 40 7.56 -10.11 -26.66
CA ALA A 40 6.84 -10.95 -25.73
C ALA A 40 5.33 -10.92 -26.03
N ALA A 41 4.63 -11.96 -25.60
CA ALA A 41 3.20 -12.15 -25.86
C ALA A 41 2.50 -12.76 -24.64
N THR A 42 1.24 -12.37 -24.39
CA THR A 42 0.40 -12.97 -23.34
C THR A 42 0.10 -14.45 -23.62
N PRO A 43 -0.27 -15.24 -22.61
CA PRO A 43 -0.70 -16.63 -22.80
C PRO A 43 -1.83 -16.78 -23.83
N ALA A 44 -2.82 -15.89 -23.84
CA ALA A 44 -3.86 -15.87 -24.87
C ALA A 44 -3.31 -15.69 -26.28
N ALA A 45 -2.40 -14.74 -26.49
CA ALA A 45 -1.78 -14.52 -27.80
C ALA A 45 -0.92 -15.71 -28.24
N ARG A 46 -0.17 -16.33 -27.32
CA ARG A 46 0.63 -17.53 -27.61
C ARG A 46 -0.24 -18.73 -28.02
N ARG A 47 -1.39 -18.92 -27.36
CA ARG A 47 -2.36 -19.98 -27.73
C ARG A 47 -2.94 -19.80 -29.12
N ALA A 48 -3.05 -18.56 -29.60
CA ALA A 48 -3.46 -18.25 -30.97
C ALA A 48 -2.32 -18.37 -32.00
N GLY A 49 -1.12 -18.78 -31.58
CA GLY A 49 0.03 -19.04 -32.45
C GLY A 49 1.03 -17.89 -32.56
N VAL A 50 0.86 -16.79 -31.82
CA VAL A 50 1.83 -15.69 -31.81
C VAL A 50 3.11 -16.11 -31.08
N GLN A 51 4.27 -15.87 -31.69
CA GLN A 51 5.58 -16.21 -31.13
C GLN A 51 6.52 -14.98 -31.10
N PRO A 52 7.46 -14.92 -30.13
CA PRO A 52 8.55 -13.96 -30.17
C PRO A 52 9.32 -14.00 -31.51
N GLY A 53 9.74 -12.83 -32.00
CA GLY A 53 10.42 -12.64 -33.27
C GLY A 53 9.50 -12.46 -34.49
N MET A 54 8.21 -12.78 -34.39
CA MET A 54 7.23 -12.54 -35.46
C MET A 54 7.07 -11.04 -35.73
N ARG A 55 6.82 -10.67 -36.99
CA ARG A 55 6.44 -9.29 -37.34
C ARG A 55 5.05 -8.96 -36.78
N THR A 56 4.83 -7.72 -36.35
CA THR A 56 3.52 -7.27 -35.82
C THR A 56 2.36 -7.55 -36.79
N SER A 57 2.59 -7.39 -38.09
CA SER A 57 1.58 -7.70 -39.12
C SER A 57 1.19 -9.18 -39.17
N ALA A 58 2.14 -10.09 -38.93
CA ALA A 58 1.86 -11.52 -38.88
C ALA A 58 1.08 -11.88 -37.62
N ALA A 59 1.38 -11.23 -36.48
CA ALA A 59 0.62 -11.42 -35.25
C ALA A 59 -0.84 -10.95 -35.39
N HIS A 60 -1.09 -9.80 -36.04
CA HIS A 60 -2.45 -9.33 -36.35
C HIS A 60 -3.23 -10.26 -37.28
N ALA A 61 -2.55 -10.98 -38.19
CA ALA A 61 -3.21 -11.96 -39.05
C ALA A 61 -3.72 -13.19 -38.27
N LEU A 62 -3.12 -13.50 -37.12
CA LEU A 62 -3.50 -14.63 -36.26
C LEU A 62 -4.59 -14.24 -35.24
N VAL A 63 -4.59 -12.98 -34.80
CA VAL A 63 -5.49 -12.49 -33.75
C VAL A 63 -6.10 -11.16 -34.18
N ASP A 64 -7.41 -11.18 -34.43
CA ASP A 64 -8.18 -10.02 -34.89
C ASP A 64 -8.16 -8.85 -33.89
N ARG A 65 -8.36 -9.14 -32.59
CA ARG A 65 -8.33 -8.15 -31.50
C ARG A 65 -7.06 -8.26 -30.67
N LEU A 66 -5.91 -8.00 -31.30
CA LEU A 66 -4.60 -8.02 -30.66
C LEU A 66 -4.24 -6.64 -30.08
N GLY A 67 -4.03 -6.57 -28.76
CA GLY A 67 -3.41 -5.41 -28.13
C GLY A 67 -1.93 -5.34 -28.45
N VAL A 68 -1.46 -4.20 -28.96
CA VAL A 68 -0.02 -3.97 -29.20
C VAL A 68 0.47 -2.88 -28.25
N ARG A 69 1.62 -3.12 -27.61
CA ARG A 69 2.31 -2.15 -26.76
C ARG A 69 3.78 -2.07 -27.17
N GLU A 70 4.31 -0.86 -27.20
CA GLU A 70 5.74 -0.67 -27.39
C GLU A 70 6.47 -1.01 -26.09
N ARG A 71 7.68 -1.55 -26.22
CA ARG A 71 8.52 -1.84 -25.07
C ARG A 71 8.88 -0.55 -24.34
N ASP A 72 8.63 -0.52 -23.03
CA ASP A 72 9.04 0.58 -22.16
C ASP A 72 10.02 0.08 -21.07
N PRO A 73 11.34 0.15 -21.34
CA PRO A 73 12.35 -0.23 -20.36
C PRO A 73 12.32 0.60 -19.07
N GLY A 74 11.79 1.83 -19.13
CA GLY A 74 11.63 2.69 -17.94
C GLY A 74 10.60 2.10 -16.99
N SER A 75 9.42 1.76 -17.50
CA SER A 75 8.38 1.09 -16.70
C SER A 75 8.79 -0.31 -16.21
N GLU A 76 9.57 -1.07 -17.02
CA GLU A 76 10.20 -2.34 -16.59
C GLU A 76 11.13 -2.12 -15.38
N ARG A 77 11.97 -1.09 -15.41
CA ARG A 77 12.88 -0.75 -14.31
C ARG A 77 12.13 -0.31 -13.05
N GLU A 78 11.15 0.58 -13.19
CA GLU A 78 10.32 1.01 -12.06
C GLU A 78 9.58 -0.18 -11.42
N ALA A 79 9.13 -1.14 -12.22
CA ALA A 79 8.52 -2.38 -11.72
C ALA A 79 9.51 -3.22 -10.91
N LEU A 80 10.75 -3.40 -11.39
CA LEU A 80 11.78 -4.09 -10.62
C LEU A 80 12.06 -3.40 -9.28
N GLU A 81 12.11 -2.07 -9.24
CA GLU A 81 12.33 -1.31 -8.00
C GLU A 81 11.18 -1.49 -7.00
N ARG A 82 9.92 -1.51 -7.47
CA ARG A 82 8.75 -1.83 -6.64
C ARG A 82 8.79 -3.26 -6.11
N LEU A 83 9.12 -4.23 -6.96
CA LEU A 83 9.27 -5.62 -6.57
C LEU A 83 10.45 -5.84 -5.61
N ALA A 84 11.53 -5.08 -5.74
CA ALA A 84 12.65 -5.09 -4.82
C ALA A 84 12.25 -4.55 -3.44
N ALA A 85 11.50 -3.46 -3.40
CA ALA A 85 10.98 -2.92 -2.14
C ALA A 85 10.01 -3.90 -1.45
N LEU A 86 9.09 -4.50 -2.22
CA LEU A 86 8.20 -5.56 -1.77
C LEU A 86 8.97 -6.78 -1.23
N SER A 87 10.11 -7.11 -1.84
CA SER A 87 10.97 -8.23 -1.44
C SER A 87 11.71 -7.98 -0.12
N GLY A 88 11.81 -6.72 0.33
CA GLY A 88 12.48 -6.35 1.58
C GLY A 88 11.85 -6.98 2.83
N ARG A 89 10.59 -7.43 2.77
CA ARG A 89 9.97 -8.20 3.87
C ARG A 89 10.61 -9.58 4.11
N TYR A 90 11.33 -10.10 3.11
CA TYR A 90 11.96 -11.43 3.16
C TYR A 90 13.44 -11.37 3.53
N THR A 91 14.11 -10.27 3.26
CA THR A 91 15.52 -10.07 3.58
C THR A 91 15.86 -8.58 3.59
N SER A 92 16.83 -8.20 4.42
CA SER A 92 17.42 -6.87 4.42
C SER A 92 18.39 -6.62 3.26
N HIS A 93 18.74 -7.66 2.48
CA HIS A 93 19.70 -7.56 1.38
C HIS A 93 19.05 -7.99 0.07
N VAL A 94 18.54 -7.00 -0.66
CA VAL A 94 17.98 -7.15 -2.01
C VAL A 94 18.86 -6.37 -2.98
N SER A 95 19.06 -6.88 -4.19
CA SER A 95 19.77 -6.22 -5.29
C SER A 95 18.99 -6.37 -6.58
N LEU A 96 19.04 -5.34 -7.43
CA LEU A 96 18.45 -5.41 -8.77
C LEU A 96 19.37 -6.20 -9.70
N ALA A 97 18.81 -7.09 -10.52
CA ALA A 97 19.50 -7.84 -11.55
C ALA A 97 18.84 -7.56 -12.92
N PRO A 98 19.02 -6.35 -13.47
CA PRO A 98 18.43 -5.98 -14.76
C PRO A 98 18.91 -6.92 -15.88
N PRO A 99 18.11 -7.09 -16.96
CA PRO A 99 16.88 -6.35 -17.26
C PRO A 99 15.61 -6.91 -16.59
N ALA A 100 15.64 -8.12 -16.05
CA ALA A 100 14.43 -8.85 -15.66
C ALA A 100 14.67 -9.76 -14.45
N GLY A 101 15.28 -9.23 -13.39
CA GLY A 101 15.55 -10.05 -12.21
C GLY A 101 15.83 -9.28 -10.93
N LEU A 102 15.69 -10.01 -9.83
CA LEU A 102 16.02 -9.58 -8.47
C LEU A 102 16.91 -10.63 -7.81
N LEU A 103 17.81 -10.18 -6.94
CA LEU A 103 18.68 -11.02 -6.13
C LEU A 103 18.40 -10.74 -4.66
N LEU A 104 18.17 -11.79 -3.88
CA LEU A 104 17.89 -11.71 -2.44
C LEU A 104 18.90 -12.59 -1.71
N GLU A 105 19.65 -12.04 -0.75
CA GLU A 105 20.42 -12.88 0.18
C GLU A 105 19.44 -13.45 1.20
N VAL A 106 19.23 -14.77 1.18
CA VAL A 106 18.23 -15.45 2.02
C VAL A 106 18.86 -16.38 3.05
N GLY A 107 20.19 -16.39 3.16
CA GLY A 107 20.93 -17.18 4.13
C GLY A 107 20.54 -16.81 5.56
N GLY A 108 20.48 -15.51 5.86
CA GLY A 108 20.09 -15.01 7.18
C GLY A 108 18.60 -15.22 7.52
N SER A 109 17.73 -15.20 6.52
CA SER A 109 16.27 -15.24 6.72
C SER A 109 15.70 -16.65 6.87
N ARG A 110 16.47 -17.70 6.58
CA ARG A 110 15.98 -19.09 6.53
C ARG A 110 15.16 -19.51 7.76
N ASN A 111 15.64 -19.19 8.96
CA ASN A 111 15.01 -19.63 10.20
C ASN A 111 13.72 -18.85 10.51
N LEU A 112 13.67 -17.56 10.16
CA LEU A 112 12.50 -16.70 10.37
C LEU A 112 11.26 -17.19 9.63
N PHE A 113 11.44 -17.81 8.46
CA PHE A 113 10.34 -18.30 7.62
C PHE A 113 10.07 -19.80 7.76
N GLY A 114 10.73 -20.49 8.70
CA GLY A 114 10.60 -21.95 8.86
C GLY A 114 11.16 -22.74 7.68
N GLY A 115 12.13 -22.19 6.95
CA GLY A 115 12.81 -22.84 5.84
C GLY A 115 12.69 -22.10 4.49
N LEU A 116 13.62 -22.40 3.59
CA LEU A 116 13.73 -21.75 2.28
C LEU A 116 12.55 -22.07 1.35
N GLY A 117 11.99 -23.28 1.44
CA GLY A 117 10.81 -23.66 0.65
C GLY A 117 9.59 -22.79 0.98
N THR A 118 9.33 -22.57 2.26
CA THR A 118 8.25 -21.69 2.73
C THR A 118 8.49 -20.24 2.33
N LEU A 119 9.73 -19.75 2.43
CA LEU A 119 10.11 -18.40 2.00
C LEU A 119 9.81 -18.21 0.50
N ILE A 120 10.29 -19.11 -0.36
CA ILE A 120 10.08 -19.04 -1.80
C ILE A 120 8.59 -19.12 -2.14
N ALA A 121 7.84 -20.03 -1.50
CA ALA A 121 6.41 -20.18 -1.75
C ALA A 121 5.60 -18.94 -1.36
N ARG A 122 5.96 -18.27 -0.24
CA ARG A 122 5.35 -17.00 0.15
C ARG A 122 5.70 -15.87 -0.82
N LEU A 123 6.98 -15.75 -1.19
CA LEU A 123 7.43 -14.74 -2.17
C LEU A 123 6.73 -14.93 -3.52
N ALA A 124 6.65 -16.16 -4.02
CA ALA A 124 5.96 -16.49 -5.27
C ALA A 124 4.47 -16.15 -5.21
N ARG A 125 3.79 -16.46 -4.09
CA ARG A 125 2.39 -16.09 -3.89
C ARG A 125 2.21 -14.58 -3.96
N ASP A 126 3.03 -13.84 -3.24
CA ASP A 126 2.83 -12.40 -3.17
C ASP A 126 3.15 -11.70 -4.48
N LEU A 127 4.16 -12.17 -5.22
CA LEU A 127 4.42 -11.74 -6.59
C LEU A 127 3.21 -12.00 -7.49
N ALA A 128 2.61 -13.19 -7.40
CA ALA A 128 1.40 -13.50 -8.15
C ALA A 128 0.21 -12.60 -7.76
N GLU A 129 0.07 -12.27 -6.47
CA GLU A 129 -0.99 -11.37 -5.99
C GLU A 129 -0.84 -9.93 -6.50
N VAL A 130 0.40 -9.42 -6.66
CA VAL A 130 0.66 -8.12 -7.29
C VAL A 130 0.72 -8.18 -8.83
N GLY A 131 0.58 -9.38 -9.40
CA GLY A 131 0.44 -9.62 -10.84
C GLY A 131 1.72 -9.90 -11.61
N TYR A 132 2.76 -10.42 -10.96
CA TYR A 132 4.01 -10.83 -11.60
C TYR A 132 4.32 -12.31 -11.36
N GLY A 133 4.83 -12.96 -12.41
CA GLY A 133 5.31 -14.33 -12.40
C GLY A 133 6.84 -14.38 -12.41
N GLY A 134 7.41 -15.19 -11.53
CA GLY A 134 8.86 -15.34 -11.41
C GLY A 134 9.30 -16.80 -11.54
N ARG A 135 10.51 -16.98 -12.06
CA ARG A 135 11.28 -18.23 -11.94
C ARG A 135 12.31 -18.07 -10.84
N PHE A 136 12.45 -19.10 -10.02
CA PHE A 136 13.27 -19.03 -8.81
C PHE A 136 14.44 -19.99 -8.88
N ALA A 137 15.63 -19.51 -8.53
CA ALA A 137 16.78 -20.38 -8.32
C ALA A 137 17.59 -19.94 -7.10
N LEU A 138 18.09 -20.91 -6.35
CA LEU A 138 19.00 -20.71 -5.22
C LEU A 138 20.41 -21.13 -5.62
N ALA A 139 21.40 -20.29 -5.29
CA ALA A 139 22.82 -20.60 -5.43
C ALA A 139 23.67 -19.91 -4.37
N PRO A 140 24.88 -20.43 -4.07
CA PRO A 140 25.86 -19.73 -3.22
C PRO A 140 26.40 -18.43 -3.83
N THR A 141 26.27 -18.26 -5.15
CA THR A 141 26.75 -17.10 -5.91
C THR A 141 25.56 -16.36 -6.56
N PRO A 142 25.54 -15.01 -6.56
CA PRO A 142 24.45 -14.27 -7.17
C PRO A 142 24.36 -14.47 -8.69
N LEU A 143 25.49 -14.42 -9.41
CA LEU A 143 25.50 -14.68 -10.86
C LEU A 143 25.09 -16.12 -11.20
N GLY A 144 25.50 -17.10 -10.39
CA GLY A 144 25.05 -18.48 -10.53
C GLY A 144 23.54 -18.62 -10.34
N ALA A 145 22.97 -17.98 -9.32
CA ALA A 145 21.52 -17.95 -9.11
C ALA A 145 20.80 -17.32 -10.31
N THR A 146 21.36 -16.24 -10.86
CA THR A 146 20.81 -15.53 -12.03
C THR A 146 20.73 -16.43 -13.26
N TRP A 147 21.83 -17.10 -13.61
CA TRP A 147 21.86 -17.99 -14.77
C TRP A 147 20.96 -19.21 -14.60
N LEU A 148 20.88 -19.77 -13.40
CA LEU A 148 19.97 -20.88 -13.10
C LEU A 148 18.50 -20.46 -13.22
N ALA A 149 18.13 -19.27 -12.73
CA ALA A 149 16.76 -18.78 -12.84
C ALA A 149 16.39 -18.45 -14.30
N ALA A 150 17.32 -17.86 -15.05
CA ALA A 150 17.15 -17.54 -16.46
C ALA A 150 17.01 -18.78 -17.36
N SER A 151 17.69 -19.88 -17.04
CA SER A 151 17.61 -21.13 -17.82
C SER A 151 16.23 -21.79 -17.78
N GLY A 152 15.38 -21.40 -16.81
CA GLY A 152 14.05 -21.95 -16.64
C GLY A 152 13.96 -23.13 -15.68
N ALA A 153 15.09 -23.63 -15.16
CA ALA A 153 15.10 -24.73 -14.21
C ALA A 153 14.96 -24.21 -12.78
N GLU A 154 13.89 -24.59 -12.07
CA GLU A 154 13.76 -24.35 -10.64
C GLU A 154 14.81 -25.16 -9.87
N THR A 155 15.96 -24.53 -9.63
CA THR A 155 17.16 -25.20 -9.11
C THR A 155 17.49 -24.70 -7.73
N ARG A 156 17.83 -25.64 -6.83
CA ARG A 156 18.28 -25.33 -5.47
C ARG A 156 19.70 -25.83 -5.24
N ALA A 157 20.68 -25.05 -5.66
CA ALA A 157 22.08 -25.31 -5.35
C ALA A 157 22.42 -24.68 -3.99
N LEU A 158 22.65 -25.51 -2.97
CA LEU A 158 22.93 -25.02 -1.61
C LEU A 158 24.43 -24.94 -1.29
N ASP A 159 25.26 -25.59 -2.10
CA ASP A 159 26.72 -25.61 -1.98
C ASP A 159 27.40 -25.50 -3.35
N HIS A 160 28.72 -25.29 -3.35
CA HIS A 160 29.51 -25.10 -4.58
C HIS A 160 29.57 -26.35 -5.46
N GLY A 161 29.45 -27.55 -4.90
CA GLY A 161 29.42 -28.80 -5.67
C GLY A 161 28.11 -28.95 -6.44
N ALA A 162 26.97 -28.69 -5.77
CA ALA A 162 25.66 -28.64 -6.39
C ALA A 162 25.56 -27.52 -7.43
N LEU A 163 26.16 -26.35 -7.13
CA LEU A 163 26.27 -25.23 -8.06
C LEU A 163 26.99 -25.62 -9.35
N PHE A 164 28.16 -26.25 -9.23
CA PHE A 164 28.92 -26.68 -10.40
C PHE A 164 28.12 -27.64 -11.28
N LYS A 165 27.47 -28.65 -10.68
CA LYS A 165 26.64 -29.63 -11.39
C LYS A 165 25.47 -28.98 -12.12
N ALA A 166 24.88 -27.95 -11.53
CA ALA A 166 23.74 -27.23 -12.11
C ALA A 166 24.15 -26.24 -13.22
N LEU A 167 25.27 -25.53 -13.05
CA LEU A 167 25.74 -24.54 -14.04
C LEU A 167 26.47 -25.18 -15.23
N ALA A 168 27.24 -26.25 -15.00
CA ALA A 168 28.02 -26.93 -16.03
C ALA A 168 27.26 -27.21 -17.35
N PRO A 169 26.03 -27.76 -17.34
CA PRO A 169 25.30 -28.09 -18.57
C PRO A 169 24.59 -26.89 -19.21
N LEU A 170 24.60 -25.69 -18.61
CA LEU A 170 23.88 -24.54 -19.16
C LEU A 170 24.44 -24.11 -20.54
N PRO A 171 23.57 -23.63 -21.44
CA PRO A 171 23.98 -23.18 -22.77
C PRO A 171 24.79 -21.88 -22.68
N LEU A 172 25.60 -21.62 -23.72
CA LEU A 172 26.42 -20.42 -23.80
C LEU A 172 25.63 -19.11 -23.86
N ALA A 173 24.35 -19.17 -24.25
CA ALA A 173 23.45 -18.00 -24.29
C ALA A 173 23.34 -17.29 -22.92
N CYS A 174 23.57 -17.99 -21.80
CA CYS A 174 23.59 -17.38 -20.46
C CYS A 174 24.71 -16.33 -20.29
N LEU A 175 25.75 -16.36 -21.13
CA LEU A 175 26.85 -15.40 -21.07
C LEU A 175 26.49 -14.02 -21.64
N GLY A 176 25.35 -13.89 -22.34
CA GLY A 176 24.89 -12.61 -22.90
C GLY A 176 25.88 -12.01 -23.90
N LEU A 177 26.50 -12.87 -24.73
CA LEU A 177 27.50 -12.46 -25.70
C LEU A 177 26.83 -11.86 -26.94
N ASP A 178 27.55 -11.00 -27.67
CA ASP A 178 27.10 -10.58 -28.98
C ASP A 178 27.10 -11.76 -29.99
N ALA A 179 26.28 -11.64 -31.03
CA ALA A 179 26.10 -12.70 -32.03
C ALA A 179 27.42 -13.16 -32.68
N GLY A 180 28.41 -12.26 -32.81
CA GLY A 180 29.73 -12.61 -33.36
C GLY A 180 30.54 -13.50 -32.41
N ARG A 181 30.57 -13.16 -31.12
CA ARG A 181 31.23 -13.95 -30.07
C ARG A 181 30.52 -15.29 -29.86
N GLU A 182 29.20 -15.32 -29.87
CA GLU A 182 28.43 -16.57 -29.80
C GLU A 182 28.73 -17.49 -30.98
N ALA A 183 28.72 -16.96 -32.21
CA ALA A 183 29.06 -17.72 -33.40
C ALA A 183 30.50 -18.24 -33.38
N LEU A 184 31.44 -17.46 -32.83
CA LEU A 184 32.84 -17.88 -32.65
C LEU A 184 32.96 -19.07 -31.66
N LEU A 185 32.26 -19.01 -30.52
CA LEU A 185 32.25 -20.13 -29.57
C LEU A 185 31.59 -21.37 -30.16
N ALA A 186 30.46 -21.19 -30.86
CA ALA A 186 29.77 -22.28 -31.55
C ALA A 186 30.64 -22.90 -32.66
N GLY A 187 31.39 -22.08 -33.40
CA GLY A 187 32.34 -22.52 -34.43
C GLY A 187 33.52 -23.32 -33.88
N MET A 188 33.90 -23.12 -32.61
CA MET A 188 34.87 -23.95 -31.88
C MET A 188 34.27 -25.26 -31.33
N GLY A 189 32.97 -25.50 -31.52
CA GLY A 189 32.26 -26.68 -31.04
C GLY A 189 31.84 -26.61 -29.57
N LEU A 190 31.95 -25.45 -28.92
CA LEU A 190 31.50 -25.28 -27.53
C LEU A 190 29.98 -25.11 -27.49
N ARG A 191 29.32 -25.85 -26.61
CA ARG A 191 27.85 -25.80 -26.47
C ARG A 191 27.39 -25.47 -25.05
N SER A 192 28.25 -25.71 -24.06
CA SER A 192 27.93 -25.54 -22.64
C SER A 192 28.99 -24.74 -21.88
N LEU A 193 28.63 -24.24 -20.70
CA LEU A 193 29.56 -23.59 -19.78
C LEU A 193 30.71 -24.55 -19.37
N ALA A 194 30.42 -25.84 -19.22
CA ALA A 194 31.44 -26.85 -18.95
C ALA A 194 32.50 -26.94 -20.05
N ASP A 195 32.13 -26.77 -21.32
CA ASP A 195 33.07 -26.79 -22.43
C ASP A 195 34.03 -25.60 -22.35
N CYS A 196 33.53 -24.42 -21.98
CA CYS A 196 34.36 -23.24 -21.74
C CYS A 196 35.35 -23.44 -20.60
N LEU A 197 34.93 -24.12 -19.53
CA LEU A 197 35.78 -24.40 -18.36
C LEU A 197 36.91 -25.41 -18.65
N ARG A 198 36.80 -26.21 -19.72
CA ARG A 198 37.84 -27.17 -20.15
C ARG A 198 38.93 -26.50 -21.00
N LEU A 199 38.67 -25.32 -21.57
CA LEU A 199 39.62 -24.64 -22.42
C LEU A 199 40.75 -23.96 -21.62
N PRO A 200 41.95 -23.80 -22.20
CA PRO A 200 42.99 -22.96 -21.62
C PRO A 200 42.50 -21.52 -21.45
N ARG A 201 42.60 -21.00 -20.23
CA ARG A 201 42.05 -19.69 -19.84
C ARG A 201 42.59 -18.56 -20.71
N ASP A 202 43.89 -18.52 -20.96
CA ASP A 202 44.52 -17.49 -21.81
C ASP A 202 44.04 -17.53 -23.27
N GLY A 203 43.67 -18.72 -23.76
CA GLY A 203 43.10 -18.88 -25.09
C GLY A 203 41.67 -18.36 -25.17
N LEU A 204 40.86 -18.61 -24.14
CA LEU A 204 39.49 -18.11 -24.06
C LEU A 204 39.45 -16.58 -23.91
N ALA A 205 40.28 -16.03 -23.00
CA ALA A 205 40.38 -14.58 -22.78
C ALA A 205 40.69 -13.80 -24.07
N ARG A 206 41.64 -14.30 -24.87
CA ARG A 206 42.06 -13.64 -26.12
C ARG A 206 40.99 -13.64 -27.20
N ARG A 207 40.09 -14.62 -27.21
CA ARG A 207 39.09 -14.80 -28.28
C ARG A 207 37.75 -14.13 -27.98
N VAL A 208 37.25 -14.27 -26.76
CA VAL A 208 35.93 -13.75 -26.36
C VAL A 208 36.01 -12.62 -25.34
N GLY A 209 37.21 -12.29 -24.89
CA GLY A 209 37.47 -11.22 -23.93
C GLY A 209 37.61 -11.71 -22.49
N PRO A 210 38.29 -10.93 -21.64
CA PRO A 210 38.48 -11.26 -20.22
C PRO A 210 37.17 -11.25 -19.41
N GLU A 211 36.17 -10.47 -19.83
CA GLU A 211 34.87 -10.35 -19.14
C GLU A 211 34.13 -11.69 -19.03
N VAL A 212 34.24 -12.55 -20.04
CA VAL A 212 33.60 -13.88 -20.05
C VAL A 212 34.22 -14.77 -18.98
N LEU A 213 35.54 -14.72 -18.82
CA LEU A 213 36.23 -15.46 -17.77
C LEU A 213 35.86 -14.94 -16.38
N LEU A 214 35.80 -13.62 -16.21
CA LEU A 214 35.37 -13.01 -14.95
C LEU A 214 33.94 -13.43 -14.60
N ALA A 215 33.03 -13.44 -15.58
CA ALA A 215 31.66 -13.91 -15.40
C ALA A 215 31.61 -15.39 -15.00
N LEU A 216 32.37 -16.26 -15.68
CA LEU A 216 32.47 -17.68 -15.30
C LEU A 216 33.03 -17.83 -13.89
N ASP A 217 34.11 -17.15 -13.55
CA ASP A 217 34.72 -17.28 -12.23
C ASP A 217 33.80 -16.76 -11.11
N ARG A 218 33.05 -15.68 -11.35
CA ARG A 218 32.01 -15.18 -10.42
C ARG A 218 30.86 -16.17 -10.28
N ALA A 219 30.35 -16.70 -11.39
CA ALA A 219 29.23 -17.64 -11.38
C ALA A 219 29.57 -18.94 -10.66
N PHE A 220 30.77 -19.48 -10.88
CA PHE A 220 31.26 -20.71 -10.23
C PHE A 220 31.88 -20.49 -8.84
N GLY A 221 31.92 -19.24 -8.34
CA GLY A 221 32.37 -18.92 -6.97
C GLY A 221 33.88 -18.90 -6.77
N ARG A 222 34.66 -18.79 -7.85
CA ARG A 222 36.12 -18.61 -7.80
C ARG A 222 36.52 -17.16 -7.53
N LEU A 223 35.69 -16.21 -7.95
CA LEU A 223 35.83 -14.79 -7.65
C LEU A 223 34.60 -14.28 -6.89
N PRO A 224 34.77 -13.31 -5.97
CA PRO A 224 33.65 -12.60 -5.38
C PRO A 224 32.80 -11.89 -6.43
N ASP A 225 31.49 -11.91 -6.22
CA ASP A 225 30.48 -11.27 -7.05
C ASP A 225 29.68 -10.27 -6.20
N PRO A 226 30.28 -9.14 -5.80
CA PRO A 226 29.60 -8.16 -4.96
C PRO A 226 28.41 -7.56 -5.70
N ARG A 227 27.29 -7.40 -4.99
CA ARG A 227 26.06 -6.80 -5.52
C ARG A 227 25.74 -5.54 -4.75
N GLU A 228 25.37 -4.50 -5.48
CA GLU A 228 24.94 -3.25 -4.88
C GLU A 228 23.57 -3.46 -4.23
N PRO A 229 23.43 -3.20 -2.92
CA PRO A 229 22.14 -3.33 -2.25
C PRO A 229 21.19 -2.25 -2.76
N TYR A 230 19.97 -2.65 -3.07
CA TYR A 230 18.88 -1.76 -3.41
C TYR A 230 18.44 -0.98 -2.17
N VAL A 231 18.38 0.35 -2.30
CA VAL A 231 17.88 1.24 -1.27
C VAL A 231 16.50 1.75 -1.70
N PRO A 232 15.41 1.39 -0.99
CA PRO A 232 14.08 1.86 -1.34
C PRO A 232 13.96 3.37 -1.15
N PRO A 233 13.15 4.05 -2.00
CA PRO A 233 12.90 5.48 -1.85
C PRO A 233 12.15 5.81 -0.56
N SER A 234 12.24 7.06 -0.10
CA SER A 234 11.57 7.50 1.14
C SER A 234 10.05 7.57 1.00
N ARG A 235 9.55 7.88 -0.19
CA ARG A 235 8.12 7.96 -0.55
C ARG A 235 7.69 6.80 -1.46
N PHE A 236 6.41 6.48 -1.49
CA PHE A 236 5.85 5.49 -2.41
C PHE A 236 5.10 6.18 -3.55
N SER A 237 5.37 5.76 -4.78
CA SER A 237 4.61 6.16 -5.97
C SER A 237 4.57 4.99 -6.93
N ALA A 238 3.36 4.59 -7.35
CA ALA A 238 3.17 3.51 -8.29
C ALA A 238 2.09 3.90 -9.32
N ARG A 239 2.43 3.74 -10.59
CA ARG A 239 1.51 3.87 -11.73
C ARG A 239 1.18 2.49 -12.26
N LEU A 240 -0.09 2.30 -12.62
CA LEU A 240 -0.61 1.09 -13.21
C LEU A 240 -1.45 1.44 -14.43
N PRO A 241 -0.87 1.35 -15.64
CA PRO A 241 -1.64 1.47 -16.87
C PRO A 241 -2.61 0.29 -17.00
N LEU A 242 -3.81 0.57 -17.50
CA LEU A 242 -4.86 -0.41 -17.74
C LEU A 242 -4.77 -0.89 -19.19
N PRO A 243 -4.84 -2.21 -19.46
CA PRO A 243 -4.75 -2.76 -20.82
C PRO A 243 -5.85 -2.24 -21.76
N SER A 244 -7.02 -2.00 -21.19
CA SER A 244 -8.22 -1.49 -21.84
C SER A 244 -8.84 -0.42 -20.93
N PRO A 245 -9.43 0.66 -21.48
CA PRO A 245 -10.09 1.68 -20.68
C PRO A 245 -11.24 1.10 -19.85
N VAL A 246 -11.25 1.38 -18.55
CA VAL A 246 -12.25 0.86 -17.61
C VAL A 246 -13.29 1.92 -17.32
N ALA A 247 -14.56 1.60 -17.59
CA ALA A 247 -15.70 2.52 -17.39
C ALA A 247 -16.52 2.21 -16.12
N THR A 248 -16.25 1.10 -15.43
CA THR A 248 -17.01 0.66 -14.25
C THR A 248 -16.15 0.70 -12.99
N SER A 249 -16.73 1.18 -11.89
CA SER A 249 -16.05 1.28 -10.59
C SER A 249 -15.65 -0.08 -10.02
N GLU A 250 -16.48 -1.11 -10.21
CA GLU A 250 -16.21 -2.48 -9.74
C GLU A 250 -14.96 -3.08 -10.40
N ALA A 251 -14.76 -2.84 -11.70
CA ALA A 251 -13.60 -3.35 -12.44
C ALA A 251 -12.27 -2.70 -11.98
N LEU A 252 -12.31 -1.52 -11.35
CA LEU A 252 -11.12 -0.87 -10.78
C LEU A 252 -10.63 -1.55 -9.50
N LEU A 253 -11.46 -2.32 -8.80
CA LEU A 253 -11.07 -2.96 -7.54
C LEU A 253 -9.91 -3.94 -7.73
N PHE A 254 -9.86 -4.61 -8.89
CA PHE A 254 -8.78 -5.54 -9.24
C PHE A 254 -7.41 -4.85 -9.35
N PRO A 255 -7.21 -3.83 -10.22
CA PRO A 255 -5.93 -3.13 -10.30
C PRO A 255 -5.60 -2.37 -9.00
N LEU A 256 -6.60 -1.81 -8.30
CA LEU A 256 -6.38 -1.15 -7.01
C LEU A 256 -5.86 -2.10 -5.93
N ARG A 257 -6.40 -3.33 -5.86
CA ARG A 257 -5.89 -4.36 -4.94
C ARG A 257 -4.40 -4.62 -5.16
N ARG A 258 -3.94 -4.67 -6.42
CA ARG A 258 -2.51 -4.89 -6.74
C ARG A 258 -1.63 -3.75 -6.24
N LEU A 259 -2.03 -2.50 -6.51
CA LEU A 259 -1.31 -1.31 -6.02
C LEU A 259 -1.26 -1.24 -4.48
N LEU A 260 -2.37 -1.56 -3.81
CA LEU A 260 -2.45 -1.57 -2.36
C LEU A 260 -1.55 -2.65 -1.73
N LEU A 261 -1.44 -3.82 -2.36
CA LEU A 261 -0.54 -4.89 -1.91
C LEU A 261 0.95 -4.52 -2.10
N GLU A 262 1.30 -3.86 -3.22
CA GLU A 262 2.65 -3.30 -3.41
C GLU A 262 2.99 -2.28 -2.32
N LEU A 263 2.07 -1.37 -2.03
CA LEU A 263 2.25 -0.37 -0.97
C LEU A 263 2.41 -1.03 0.40
N ALA A 264 1.56 -1.99 0.75
CA ALA A 264 1.63 -2.68 2.04
C ALA A 264 2.98 -3.39 2.22
N GLY A 265 3.49 -4.05 1.17
CA GLY A 265 4.80 -4.66 1.20
C GLY A 265 5.96 -3.68 1.31
N PHE A 266 5.88 -2.54 0.61
CA PHE A 266 6.86 -1.45 0.73
C PHE A 266 6.93 -0.89 2.16
N LEU A 267 5.77 -0.68 2.79
CA LEU A 267 5.68 -0.18 4.17
C LEU A 267 6.14 -1.24 5.17
N GLU A 268 5.77 -2.51 4.96
CA GLU A 268 6.16 -3.62 5.82
C GLU A 268 7.68 -3.79 5.88
N ALA A 269 8.35 -3.76 4.72
CA ALA A 269 9.81 -3.85 4.62
C ALA A 269 10.55 -2.74 5.40
N ARG A 270 9.88 -1.61 5.68
CA ARG A 270 10.45 -0.43 6.34
C ARG A 270 9.90 -0.20 7.75
N ALA A 271 9.01 -1.06 8.24
CA ALA A 271 8.27 -0.88 9.50
C ALA A 271 7.47 0.44 9.57
N LEU A 272 6.98 0.93 8.43
CA LEU A 272 6.21 2.16 8.32
C LEU A 272 4.70 1.87 8.17
N GLY A 273 3.90 2.92 8.29
CA GLY A 273 2.48 2.96 7.94
C GLY A 273 2.15 4.21 7.13
N ALA A 274 1.06 4.15 6.38
CA ALA A 274 0.49 5.30 5.70
C ALA A 274 -0.69 5.84 6.50
N ARG A 275 -0.66 7.13 6.82
CA ARG A 275 -1.82 7.88 7.34
C ARG A 275 -2.68 8.45 6.23
N ARG A 276 -2.09 8.70 5.07
CA ARG A 276 -2.76 9.27 3.90
C ARG A 276 -2.44 8.48 2.63
N LEU A 277 -3.47 8.15 1.86
CA LEU A 277 -3.35 7.58 0.51
C LEU A 277 -3.93 8.55 -0.50
N ASP A 278 -3.15 8.89 -1.52
CA ASP A 278 -3.61 9.70 -2.65
C ASP A 278 -3.68 8.85 -3.91
N PHE A 279 -4.88 8.73 -4.48
CA PHE A 279 -5.12 8.10 -5.76
C PHE A 279 -5.41 9.14 -6.83
N VAL A 280 -4.85 8.92 -8.02
CA VAL A 280 -5.17 9.69 -9.22
C VAL A 280 -5.64 8.73 -10.30
N LEU A 281 -6.90 8.87 -10.70
CA LEU A 281 -7.52 8.11 -11.79
C LEU A 281 -7.41 8.94 -13.07
N GLN A 282 -6.56 8.51 -14.00
CA GLN A 282 -6.35 9.20 -15.26
C GLN A 282 -7.40 8.76 -16.27
N HIS A 283 -8.09 9.74 -16.87
CA HIS A 283 -9.16 9.50 -17.84
C HIS A 283 -8.69 9.77 -19.27
N HIS A 284 -9.28 9.07 -20.24
CA HIS A 284 -9.02 9.36 -21.65
C HIS A 284 -9.46 10.79 -22.00
N ARG A 285 -8.49 11.66 -22.33
CA ARG A 285 -8.71 13.05 -22.79
C ARG A 285 -9.58 13.92 -21.85
N SER A 286 -9.67 13.55 -20.57
CA SER A 286 -10.47 14.25 -19.56
C SER A 286 -9.64 14.56 -18.32
N ARG A 287 -10.12 15.45 -17.46
CA ARG A 287 -9.42 15.78 -16.20
C ARG A 287 -9.35 14.54 -15.30
N ALA A 288 -8.18 14.31 -14.70
CA ALA A 288 -7.98 13.25 -13.72
C ALA A 288 -8.90 13.38 -12.50
N THR A 289 -9.40 12.26 -12.00
CA THR A 289 -10.18 12.21 -10.75
C THR A 289 -9.27 11.84 -9.58
N GLY A 290 -9.15 12.75 -8.61
CA GLY A 290 -8.38 12.51 -7.39
C GLY A 290 -9.24 11.93 -6.27
N MET A 291 -8.71 10.95 -5.54
CA MET A 291 -9.31 10.46 -4.30
C MET A 291 -8.25 10.41 -3.20
N THR A 292 -8.53 11.07 -2.09
CA THR A 292 -7.66 11.07 -0.91
C THR A 292 -8.36 10.36 0.24
N PHE A 293 -7.62 9.51 0.95
CA PHE A 293 -8.06 8.83 2.15
C PHE A 293 -7.11 9.22 3.28
N ASP A 294 -7.65 9.86 4.31
CA ASP A 294 -6.95 10.15 5.56
C ASP A 294 -7.43 9.18 6.64
N PHE A 295 -6.50 8.54 7.34
CA PHE A 295 -6.78 7.59 8.42
C PHE A 295 -6.51 8.23 9.78
N VAL A 296 -7.17 7.72 10.81
CA VAL A 296 -7.01 8.21 12.19
C VAL A 296 -5.63 7.84 12.72
N ALA A 297 -5.12 6.66 12.34
CA ALA A 297 -3.81 6.17 12.69
C ALA A 297 -3.06 5.63 11.46
N PRO A 298 -1.71 5.66 11.43
CA PRO A 298 -0.94 5.02 10.37
C PRO A 298 -1.28 3.54 10.27
N SER A 299 -1.60 3.08 9.06
CA SER A 299 -1.95 1.69 8.78
C SER A 299 -1.06 1.12 7.69
N ARG A 300 -1.05 -0.21 7.57
CA ARG A 300 -0.44 -0.93 6.44
C ARG A 300 -1.31 -2.09 5.95
N ASP A 301 -2.59 -2.09 6.34
CA ASP A 301 -3.52 -3.17 6.02
C ASP A 301 -4.19 -2.92 4.65
N ALA A 302 -3.67 -3.58 3.62
CA ALA A 302 -4.22 -3.52 2.27
C ALA A 302 -5.68 -3.98 2.17
N ARG A 303 -6.14 -4.91 3.02
CA ARG A 303 -7.53 -5.40 2.99
C ARG A 303 -8.47 -4.32 3.50
N HIS A 304 -8.11 -3.68 4.61
CA HIS A 304 -8.87 -2.56 5.17
C HIS A 304 -8.94 -1.39 4.18
N TRP A 305 -7.81 -1.03 3.56
CA TRP A 305 -7.78 0.02 2.54
C TRP A 305 -8.67 -0.30 1.35
N LEU A 306 -8.63 -1.54 0.86
CA LEU A 306 -9.46 -1.95 -0.28
C LEU A 306 -10.95 -1.83 0.03
N LEU A 307 -11.38 -2.14 1.26
CA LEU A 307 -12.76 -1.93 1.70
C LEU A 307 -13.14 -0.45 1.62
N LEU A 308 -12.32 0.45 2.16
CA LEU A 308 -12.59 1.90 2.14
C LEU A 308 -12.61 2.48 0.72
N VAL A 309 -11.68 2.04 -0.13
CA VAL A 309 -11.62 2.44 -1.53
C VAL A 309 -12.87 1.97 -2.28
N ARG A 310 -13.34 0.75 -2.03
CA ARG A 310 -14.60 0.25 -2.60
C ARG A 310 -15.79 1.13 -2.23
N GLU A 311 -15.95 1.45 -0.95
CA GLU A 311 -17.06 2.30 -0.46
C GLU A 311 -17.06 3.68 -1.12
N ARG A 312 -15.87 4.25 -1.34
CA ARG A 312 -15.74 5.54 -2.04
C ARG A 312 -16.07 5.43 -3.52
N LEU A 313 -15.65 4.34 -4.18
CA LEU A 313 -15.91 4.08 -5.59
C LEU A 313 -17.38 3.82 -5.90
N GLU A 314 -18.14 3.20 -4.99
CA GLU A 314 -19.59 2.96 -5.17
C GLU A 314 -20.39 4.27 -5.26
N ARG A 315 -19.88 5.37 -4.70
CA ARG A 315 -20.48 6.71 -4.77
C ARG A 315 -19.94 7.57 -5.92
N LEU A 316 -18.86 7.14 -6.57
CA LEU A 316 -18.16 7.95 -7.56
C LEU A 316 -18.77 7.71 -8.94
N GLU A 317 -19.35 8.75 -9.53
CA GLU A 317 -19.75 8.72 -10.94
C GLU A 317 -18.54 8.96 -11.83
N LEU A 318 -18.17 7.95 -12.61
CA LEU A 318 -17.07 8.04 -13.57
C LEU A 318 -17.54 8.77 -14.83
N GLY A 319 -17.12 10.02 -15.00
CA GLY A 319 -17.48 10.83 -16.18
C GLY A 319 -16.82 10.39 -17.48
N ALA A 320 -15.75 9.58 -17.41
CA ALA A 320 -15.03 9.04 -18.56
C ALA A 320 -14.31 7.73 -18.17
N PRO A 321 -14.00 6.84 -19.14
CA PRO A 321 -13.18 5.66 -18.89
C PRO A 321 -11.78 6.01 -18.38
N ILE A 322 -11.26 5.18 -17.48
CA ILE A 322 -9.94 5.32 -16.86
C ILE A 322 -8.92 4.49 -17.64
N GLU A 323 -7.74 5.05 -17.88
CA GLU A 323 -6.64 4.41 -18.60
C GLU A 323 -5.45 4.09 -17.70
N GLU A 324 -5.28 4.81 -16.59
CA GLU A 324 -4.18 4.60 -15.66
C GLU A 324 -4.62 4.95 -14.23
N ILE A 325 -4.10 4.20 -13.26
CA ILE A 325 -4.28 4.45 -11.83
C ILE A 325 -2.92 4.75 -11.24
N GLU A 326 -2.81 5.84 -10.50
CA GLU A 326 -1.64 6.18 -9.72
C GLU A 326 -1.96 6.20 -8.22
N LEU A 327 -1.08 5.60 -7.41
CA LEU A 327 -1.15 5.61 -5.96
C LEU A 327 0.14 6.24 -5.39
N ARG A 328 -0.03 7.26 -4.53
CA ARG A 328 1.06 7.98 -3.87
C ARG A 328 0.90 7.98 -2.35
N VAL A 329 2.04 7.88 -1.68
CA VAL A 329 2.20 8.13 -0.24
C VAL A 329 3.47 8.97 -0.05
N GLU A 330 3.28 10.27 0.21
CA GLU A 330 4.38 11.23 0.32
C GLU A 330 5.14 11.11 1.65
N ASN A 331 4.39 10.98 2.75
CA ASN A 331 4.93 10.97 4.12
C ASN A 331 4.51 9.69 4.84
N PRO A 332 5.17 8.55 4.58
CA PRO A 332 4.97 7.38 5.42
C PRO A 332 5.52 7.66 6.83
N GLU A 333 4.80 7.21 7.84
CA GLU A 333 5.10 7.44 9.26
C GLU A 333 5.52 6.15 9.93
N ASP A 334 6.25 6.22 11.05
CA ASP A 334 6.55 5.04 11.83
C ASP A 334 5.26 4.38 12.31
N LEU A 335 5.12 3.08 12.02
CA LEU A 335 4.05 2.30 12.59
C LEU A 335 4.42 2.09 14.05
N GLY A 336 3.86 2.90 14.95
CA GLY A 336 4.15 2.82 16.39
C GLY A 336 4.13 1.36 16.85
N SER A 337 5.20 0.93 17.52
CA SER A 337 5.37 -0.44 17.97
C SER A 337 4.11 -0.87 18.72
N ARG A 338 3.36 -1.81 18.13
CA ARG A 338 2.30 -2.49 18.85
C ARG A 338 2.99 -3.19 20.02
N ASN A 339 2.80 -2.69 21.24
CA ASN A 339 2.95 -3.54 22.40
C ASN A 339 1.88 -4.61 22.22
N LEU A 340 2.24 -5.72 21.57
CA LEU A 340 1.47 -6.95 21.62
C LEU A 340 1.49 -7.32 23.09
N ASP A 341 0.45 -6.91 23.80
CA ASP A 341 0.21 -7.35 25.15
C ASP A 341 0.27 -8.87 25.08
N LEU A 342 1.17 -9.49 25.85
CA LEU A 342 1.55 -10.91 25.74
C LEU A 342 0.35 -11.87 25.94
N LEU A 343 -0.83 -11.32 26.24
CA LEU A 343 -2.10 -11.97 26.53
C LEU A 343 -3.29 -11.45 25.69
N ALA A 344 -3.13 -10.41 24.85
CA ALA A 344 -4.23 -9.86 24.05
C ALA A 344 -4.22 -10.44 22.64
N GLY A 345 -4.62 -11.71 22.54
CA GLY A 345 -4.97 -12.32 21.27
C GLY A 345 -6.39 -11.93 20.87
N GLU A 346 -6.61 -10.69 20.42
CA GLU A 346 -7.76 -10.23 19.63
C GLU A 346 -7.59 -8.72 19.38
N GLN A 347 -8.09 -8.24 18.24
CA GLN A 347 -8.08 -6.81 17.87
C GLN A 347 -8.53 -5.97 19.07
N THR A 348 -7.69 -5.01 19.48
CA THR A 348 -8.07 -4.14 20.60
C THR A 348 -9.36 -3.40 20.24
N PRO A 349 -10.30 -3.20 21.18
CA PRO A 349 -11.57 -2.50 20.91
C PRO A 349 -11.39 -1.12 20.25
N GLU A 350 -10.23 -0.49 20.42
CA GLU A 350 -9.84 0.77 19.78
C GLU A 350 -9.61 0.66 18.26
N GLU A 351 -9.01 -0.43 17.76
CA GLU A 351 -8.83 -0.68 16.32
C GLU A 351 -10.20 -0.82 15.62
N GLY A 352 -11.13 -1.52 16.27
CA GLY A 352 -12.51 -1.65 15.78
C GLY A 352 -13.22 -0.30 15.71
N ARG A 353 -13.05 0.58 16.70
CA ARG A 353 -13.64 1.92 16.73
C ARG A 353 -13.07 2.81 15.63
N ALA A 354 -11.75 2.84 15.45
CA ALA A 354 -11.12 3.62 14.37
C ALA A 354 -11.60 3.15 12.98
N SER A 355 -11.65 1.83 12.75
CA SER A 355 -12.17 1.26 11.48
C SER A 355 -13.64 1.62 11.22
N ILE A 356 -14.47 1.75 12.26
CA ILE A 356 -15.86 2.22 12.10
C ILE A 356 -15.90 3.68 11.68
N VAL A 357 -15.14 4.56 12.36
CA VAL A 357 -15.05 5.98 12.01
C VAL A 357 -14.61 6.16 10.56
N GLU A 358 -13.54 5.47 10.15
CA GLU A 358 -13.00 5.57 8.80
C GLU A 358 -14.00 5.09 7.74
N ARG A 359 -14.73 4.00 8.01
CA ARG A 359 -15.82 3.55 7.11
C ARG A 359 -16.95 4.57 7.01
N LEU A 360 -17.34 5.18 8.12
CA LEU A 360 -18.36 6.23 8.13
C LEU A 360 -17.88 7.47 7.36
N GLN A 361 -16.62 7.87 7.53
CA GLN A 361 -16.02 9.00 6.81
C GLN A 361 -15.92 8.73 5.30
N ALA A 362 -15.52 7.52 4.90
CA ALA A 362 -15.50 7.11 3.49
C ALA A 362 -16.91 7.13 2.87
N ARG A 363 -17.92 6.65 3.61
CA ARG A 363 -19.31 6.57 3.16
C ARG A 363 -20.09 7.87 3.19
N LEU A 364 -19.94 8.70 4.22
CA LEU A 364 -20.75 9.91 4.43
C LEU A 364 -19.98 11.19 4.07
N GLY A 365 -18.65 11.13 3.98
CA GLY A 365 -17.77 12.28 3.87
C GLY A 365 -17.22 12.71 5.24
N ARG A 366 -16.03 13.33 5.24
CA ARG A 366 -15.33 13.74 6.46
C ARG A 366 -16.14 14.69 7.34
N ASP A 367 -16.77 15.71 6.74
CA ASP A 367 -17.53 16.74 7.46
C ASP A 367 -18.82 16.21 8.13
N ALA A 368 -19.31 15.06 7.66
CA ALA A 368 -20.51 14.41 8.18
C ALA A 368 -20.25 13.61 9.46
N VAL A 369 -18.98 13.27 9.75
CA VAL A 369 -18.60 12.47 10.92
C VAL A 369 -17.73 13.33 11.84
N ARG A 370 -18.26 13.72 12.99
CA ARG A 370 -17.56 14.58 13.96
C ARG A 370 -17.41 13.89 15.30
N GLY A 371 -16.29 14.15 15.96
CA GLY A 371 -16.07 13.83 17.37
C GLY A 371 -16.68 14.89 18.29
N LEU A 372 -16.87 14.51 19.55
CA LEU A 372 -17.20 15.44 20.63
C LEU A 372 -16.00 15.51 21.58
N ALA A 373 -15.50 16.73 21.80
CA ALA A 373 -14.38 16.96 22.70
C ALA A 373 -14.76 17.94 23.80
N SER A 374 -14.37 17.62 25.04
CA SER A 374 -14.52 18.52 26.19
C SER A 374 -13.54 19.69 26.11
N CYS A 375 -14.01 20.88 26.50
CA CYS A 375 -13.19 22.07 26.59
C CYS A 375 -13.04 22.51 28.06
N PRO A 376 -11.89 23.09 28.45
CA PRO A 376 -11.65 23.58 29.80
C PRO A 376 -12.35 24.92 30.00
N GLU A 377 -13.66 24.93 29.85
CA GLU A 377 -14.52 26.10 29.95
C GLU A 377 -15.61 25.81 30.99
N HIS A 378 -15.85 26.80 31.84
CA HIS A 378 -16.83 26.68 32.91
C HIS A 378 -18.25 26.92 32.41
N ARG A 379 -18.43 27.75 31.37
CA ARG A 379 -19.73 27.99 30.72
C ARG A 379 -20.27 26.70 30.09
N PRO A 380 -21.45 26.20 30.51
CA PRO A 380 -21.95 24.88 30.10
C PRO A 380 -22.10 24.72 28.59
N GLU A 381 -22.54 25.78 27.90
CA GLU A 381 -22.77 25.83 26.46
C GLU A 381 -21.46 25.75 25.66
N ARG A 382 -20.32 25.98 26.31
CA ARG A 382 -18.97 26.03 25.70
C ARG A 382 -17.99 25.05 26.34
N ALA A 383 -18.45 24.23 27.26
CA ALA A 383 -17.67 23.17 27.90
C ALA A 383 -17.39 21.98 26.96
N TRP A 384 -17.91 22.01 25.74
CA TRP A 384 -17.71 21.02 24.70
C TRP A 384 -17.66 21.67 23.32
N ARG A 385 -17.13 20.94 22.34
CA ARG A 385 -17.16 21.33 20.92
C ARG A 385 -17.21 20.12 20.00
N TYR A 386 -17.60 20.35 18.76
CA TYR A 386 -17.28 19.41 17.69
C TYR A 386 -15.77 19.44 17.41
N GLY A 387 -15.20 18.26 17.23
CA GLY A 387 -13.80 18.05 16.90
C GLY A 387 -13.64 16.88 15.94
N GLU A 388 -12.40 16.46 15.73
CA GLU A 388 -12.12 15.24 14.98
C GLU A 388 -12.50 14.01 15.86
N PRO A 389 -13.03 12.92 15.28
CA PRO A 389 -13.28 11.70 16.03
C PRO A 389 -12.02 11.19 16.74
N GLY A 390 -12.11 10.94 18.05
CA GLY A 390 -10.97 10.52 18.88
C GLY A 390 -10.14 11.66 19.46
N GLU A 391 -10.47 12.92 19.16
CA GLU A 391 -9.83 14.08 19.79
C GLU A 391 -10.14 14.12 21.30
N GLU A 392 -9.09 14.03 22.11
CA GLU A 392 -9.23 14.12 23.56
C GLU A 392 -9.41 15.57 24.02
N GLY A 393 -10.46 15.79 24.80
CA GLY A 393 -10.76 17.06 25.42
C GLY A 393 -10.32 17.11 26.87
N ARG A 394 -9.94 18.30 27.35
CA ARG A 394 -9.74 18.56 28.78
C ARG A 394 -11.02 19.13 29.36
N ALA A 395 -11.66 18.38 30.25
CA ALA A 395 -12.83 18.89 30.96
C ALA A 395 -12.42 19.81 32.12
N ALA A 396 -13.21 20.84 32.38
CA ALA A 396 -13.17 21.55 33.66
C ALA A 396 -13.58 20.62 34.82
N ALA A 397 -13.31 21.03 36.07
CA ALA A 397 -13.62 20.25 37.26
C ALA A 397 -15.08 19.74 37.28
N ARG A 398 -15.27 18.50 37.76
CA ARG A 398 -16.58 17.81 37.77
C ARG A 398 -17.55 18.46 38.76
N ALA A 399 -18.41 19.34 38.27
CA ALA A 399 -19.65 19.69 38.95
C ALA A 399 -20.78 18.72 38.55
N ARG A 400 -21.83 18.62 39.37
CA ARG A 400 -23.03 17.83 39.07
C ARG A 400 -23.89 18.56 38.04
N ARG A 401 -23.50 18.48 36.76
CA ARG A 401 -24.20 19.11 35.64
C ARG A 401 -25.02 18.07 34.86
N PRO A 402 -26.17 18.44 34.27
CA PRO A 402 -26.97 17.54 33.45
C PRO A 402 -26.27 17.21 32.13
N LEU A 403 -26.59 16.04 31.56
CA LEU A 403 -26.14 15.67 30.21
C LEU A 403 -26.90 16.44 29.12
N TRP A 404 -28.18 16.74 29.36
CA TRP A 404 -29.06 17.38 28.38
C TRP A 404 -29.22 18.86 28.70
N LEU A 405 -28.63 19.71 27.85
CA LEU A 405 -28.88 21.14 27.85
C LEU A 405 -29.95 21.48 26.81
N LEU A 406 -30.80 22.44 27.13
CA LEU A 406 -31.71 23.03 26.17
C LEU A 406 -30.91 23.88 25.17
N PRO A 407 -31.32 23.92 23.88
CA PRO A 407 -30.67 24.79 22.88
C PRO A 407 -30.64 26.25 23.30
N GLU A 408 -31.71 26.72 23.94
CA GLU A 408 -31.81 28.04 24.55
C GLU A 408 -32.43 27.93 25.96
N PRO A 409 -31.94 28.71 26.95
CA PRO A 409 -32.53 28.70 28.29
C PRO A 409 -33.96 29.23 28.29
N ILE A 410 -34.87 28.53 28.97
CA ILE A 410 -36.29 28.94 29.07
C ILE A 410 -36.46 29.83 30.30
N PRO A 411 -37.01 31.06 30.17
CA PRO A 411 -37.25 31.93 31.32
C PRO A 411 -38.31 31.33 32.25
N LEU A 412 -38.06 31.42 33.56
CA LEU A 412 -38.98 30.98 34.62
C LEU A 412 -39.55 32.19 35.35
N GLU A 413 -40.86 32.13 35.62
CA GLU A 413 -41.52 33.12 36.47
C GLU A 413 -41.26 32.80 37.94
N MET A 414 -41.15 33.83 38.77
CA MET A 414 -41.09 33.68 40.22
C MET A 414 -42.50 33.84 40.79
N ARG A 415 -42.98 32.83 41.53
CA ARG A 415 -44.26 32.86 42.25
C ARG A 415 -44.02 32.34 43.67
N GLU A 416 -44.52 33.05 44.68
CA GLU A 416 -44.37 32.66 46.09
C GLU A 416 -42.90 32.33 46.47
N ASP A 417 -41.97 33.17 46.01
CA ASP A 417 -40.52 33.03 46.21
C ASP A 417 -39.86 31.75 45.63
N ALA A 418 -40.56 31.02 44.76
CA ALA A 418 -40.03 29.85 44.06
C ALA A 418 -40.08 30.02 42.52
N PRO A 419 -39.10 29.48 41.77
CA PRO A 419 -39.18 29.45 40.32
C PRO A 419 -40.28 28.47 39.86
N TRP A 420 -41.07 28.89 38.89
CA TRP A 420 -42.26 28.18 38.43
C TRP A 420 -42.12 27.75 36.97
N LEU A 421 -42.37 26.47 36.70
CA LEU A 421 -42.49 25.92 35.35
C LEU A 421 -43.94 25.44 35.13
N ASP A 422 -44.25 24.21 35.52
CA ASP A 422 -45.60 23.62 35.54
C ASP A 422 -46.12 23.42 36.99
N GLY A 423 -45.42 24.05 37.95
CA GLY A 423 -45.57 23.89 39.39
C GLY A 423 -44.39 24.56 40.10
N ALA A 424 -44.47 24.71 41.43
CA ALA A 424 -43.36 25.22 42.23
C ALA A 424 -42.17 24.25 42.18
N LEU A 425 -40.98 24.77 41.87
CA LEU A 425 -39.75 23.99 41.84
C LEU A 425 -39.05 24.02 43.19
N ALA A 426 -38.75 22.85 43.76
CA ALA A 426 -37.98 22.73 44.99
C ALA A 426 -36.47 22.78 44.68
N LEU A 427 -35.78 23.83 45.13
CA LEU A 427 -34.35 24.03 44.92
C LEU A 427 -33.51 23.27 45.95
N GLU A 428 -32.43 22.62 45.50
CA GLU A 428 -31.40 22.06 46.38
C GLU A 428 -30.48 23.20 46.90
N PRO A 429 -29.99 23.11 48.15
CA PRO A 429 -29.40 24.25 48.85
C PRO A 429 -28.00 24.67 48.41
N GLU A 430 -27.29 23.85 47.63
CA GLU A 430 -25.90 24.13 47.21
C GLU A 430 -25.87 24.68 45.76
N PRO A 431 -25.67 26.00 45.55
CA PRO A 431 -25.50 26.55 44.22
C PRO A 431 -24.10 26.33 43.65
N GLU A 432 -24.02 26.08 42.35
CA GLU A 432 -22.80 26.22 41.57
C GLU A 432 -22.74 27.63 40.98
N ARG A 433 -21.80 28.46 41.44
CA ARG A 433 -21.57 29.79 40.87
C ARG A 433 -20.64 29.71 39.66
N ILE A 434 -21.09 30.29 38.54
CA ILE A 434 -20.30 30.43 37.32
C ILE A 434 -20.18 31.91 36.97
N GLU A 435 -18.97 32.45 37.14
CA GLU A 435 -18.57 33.78 36.70
C GLU A 435 -17.40 33.65 35.70
N SER A 436 -17.69 33.72 34.39
CA SER A 436 -16.71 33.42 33.33
C SER A 436 -17.03 34.21 32.06
N GLY A 437 -16.07 34.32 31.13
CA GLY A 437 -16.30 34.93 29.80
C GLY A 437 -16.03 36.43 29.68
N TRP A 438 -15.42 37.05 30.69
CA TRP A 438 -15.07 38.49 30.66
C TRP A 438 -14.03 38.85 29.60
N TRP A 439 -13.23 37.90 29.14
CA TRP A 439 -12.20 38.10 28.12
C TRP A 439 -12.72 38.05 26.67
N ASP A 440 -13.92 37.51 26.43
CA ASP A 440 -14.48 37.37 25.09
C ASP A 440 -15.80 38.13 24.86
N GLY A 441 -16.14 39.03 25.79
CA GLY A 441 -17.34 39.86 25.72
C GLY A 441 -18.66 39.09 25.82
N ARG A 442 -18.60 37.82 26.25
CA ARG A 442 -19.77 36.95 26.50
C ARG A 442 -19.75 36.48 27.95
N ASP A 443 -19.62 37.45 28.83
CA ASP A 443 -19.50 37.23 30.25
C ASP A 443 -20.83 36.82 30.87
N VAL A 444 -20.76 35.79 31.71
CA VAL A 444 -21.90 35.28 32.47
C VAL A 444 -21.57 35.33 33.95
N ALA A 445 -22.57 35.67 34.76
CA ALA A 445 -22.52 35.59 36.21
C ALA A 445 -23.84 34.97 36.68
N ARG A 446 -23.81 33.68 37.00
CA ARG A 446 -25.00 32.85 37.22
C ARG A 446 -24.79 31.93 38.42
N ASP A 447 -25.83 31.79 39.24
CA ASP A 447 -25.91 30.76 40.28
C ASP A 447 -26.82 29.64 39.78
N TYR A 448 -26.26 28.45 39.60
CA TYR A 448 -26.97 27.26 39.14
C TYR A 448 -27.44 26.40 40.32
N TYR A 449 -28.66 25.89 40.22
CA TYR A 449 -29.30 25.04 41.22
C TYR A 449 -29.85 23.77 40.57
N VAL A 450 -29.82 22.67 41.30
CA VAL A 450 -30.63 21.49 40.97
C VAL A 450 -32.02 21.71 41.56
N ALA A 451 -33.03 21.65 40.72
CA ALA A 451 -34.42 21.84 41.09
C ALA A 451 -35.21 20.53 40.88
N ARG A 452 -36.23 20.28 41.70
CA ARG A 452 -37.17 19.17 41.50
C ARG A 452 -38.56 19.69 41.25
N ASP A 453 -39.23 19.15 40.24
CA ASP A 453 -40.65 19.44 40.00
C ASP A 453 -41.55 18.52 40.84
N GLY A 454 -42.87 18.78 40.79
CA GLY A 454 -43.87 17.96 41.51
C GLY A 454 -43.94 16.49 41.05
N GLY A 455 -43.37 16.16 39.89
CA GLY A 455 -43.23 14.80 39.37
C GLY A 455 -41.90 14.13 39.75
N GLY A 456 -41.02 14.80 40.49
CA GLY A 456 -39.71 14.29 40.89
C GLY A 456 -38.62 14.39 39.82
N ARG A 457 -38.88 15.04 38.68
CA ARG A 457 -37.88 15.29 37.63
C ARG A 457 -36.85 16.28 38.14
N ARG A 458 -35.57 15.99 37.90
CA ARG A 458 -34.45 16.86 38.26
C ARG A 458 -34.11 17.79 37.10
N LEU A 459 -34.32 19.08 37.33
CA LEU A 459 -34.07 20.17 36.42
C LEU A 459 -32.83 20.94 36.84
N TRP A 460 -32.16 21.55 35.88
CA TRP A 460 -31.03 22.42 36.12
C TRP A 460 -31.40 23.84 35.76
N VAL A 461 -31.55 24.67 36.79
CA VAL A 461 -32.00 26.05 36.67
C VAL A 461 -30.89 26.99 37.11
N PHE A 462 -30.89 28.22 36.62
CA PHE A 462 -29.98 29.24 37.12
C PHE A 462 -30.68 30.56 37.36
N ARG A 463 -30.08 31.35 38.25
CA ARG A 463 -30.40 32.74 38.47
C ARG A 463 -29.26 33.60 37.97
N GLU A 464 -29.56 34.62 37.17
CA GLU A 464 -28.59 35.65 36.83
C GLU A 464 -28.22 36.47 38.07
N LEU A 465 -26.93 36.75 38.26
CA LEU A 465 -26.47 37.61 39.36
C LEU A 465 -26.59 39.10 39.01
N ARG A 466 -26.62 39.42 37.72
CA ARG A 466 -26.79 40.79 37.22
C ARG A 466 -28.27 41.14 37.16
N ALA A 467 -28.60 42.40 37.41
CA ALA A 467 -29.96 42.90 37.26
C ALA A 467 -30.47 42.62 35.83
N PRO A 468 -31.70 42.10 35.66
CA PRO A 468 -32.79 42.00 36.63
C PRO A 468 -32.82 40.74 37.52
N GLY A 469 -31.84 39.84 37.42
CA GLY A 469 -31.73 38.66 38.28
C GLY A 469 -32.76 37.56 37.98
N ARG A 470 -33.02 37.33 36.69
CA ARG A 470 -34.03 36.38 36.19
C ARG A 470 -33.63 34.93 36.40
N TRP A 471 -34.64 34.07 36.46
CA TRP A 471 -34.49 32.62 36.53
C TRP A 471 -34.70 31.99 35.17
N PHE A 472 -33.93 30.94 34.88
CA PHE A 472 -34.01 30.19 33.64
C PHE A 472 -33.84 28.70 33.91
N LEU A 473 -34.50 27.89 33.09
CA LEU A 473 -34.23 26.46 32.94
C LEU A 473 -33.18 26.27 31.85
N GLN A 474 -32.09 25.57 32.16
CA GLN A 474 -30.98 25.32 31.24
C GLN A 474 -30.90 23.86 30.79
N GLY A 475 -31.30 22.90 31.62
CA GLY A 475 -31.12 21.49 31.30
C GLY A 475 -31.86 20.51 32.21
N VAL A 476 -31.75 19.23 31.90
CA VAL A 476 -32.47 18.13 32.57
C VAL A 476 -31.51 16.96 32.83
N PHE A 477 -31.55 16.38 34.03
CA PHE A 477 -30.59 15.34 34.44
C PHE A 477 -30.91 13.92 33.91
N GLY A 478 -32.09 13.73 33.30
CA GLY A 478 -32.58 12.42 32.87
C GLY A 478 -33.54 11.79 33.87
#